data_AF-A0AAJ6NUA8-F1
#
_entry.id   AF-A0AAJ6NUA8-F1
#
_cell.length_a   1.000
_cell.length_b   1.000
_cell.length_c   1.000
_cell.angle_alpha   90.00
_cell.angle_beta   90.00
_cell.angle_gamma   90.00
#
_symmetry.space_group_name_H-M   'P 1'
#
loop_
_entity.id
_entity.type
_entity.pdbx_description
1 polymer ?
#
loop_
_entity_poly.entity_id
_entity_poly.type
_entity_poly.pdbx_seq_one_letter_code
_entity_poly.pdbx_strand_id
1 'polypeptide(L)'
;MSETVYIETSILGYLTARPSRDIVVSANIQITREWWDTRRSDFQLYSSQAVVKETSQGDAAIASQRLEIIRNLALLDLNQSVLDLAE
;
A
#
# COMPACT_ATOMS: atom_id res chain seq x y z
N MET A 1 15.31 -12.30 -13.08
CA MET A 1 14.57 -12.14 -11.82
C MET A 1 13.38 -11.25 -12.12
N SER A 2 12.22 -11.51 -11.53
CA SER A 2 11.10 -10.54 -11.59
C SER A 2 11.49 -9.33 -10.75
N GLU A 3 11.22 -8.13 -11.25
CA GLU A 3 11.40 -6.92 -10.45
C GLU A 3 10.40 -6.94 -9.27
N THR A 4 10.84 -6.42 -8.13
CA THR A 4 10.08 -6.42 -6.88
C THR A 4 9.71 -5.00 -6.48
N VAL A 5 8.48 -4.80 -6.02
CA VAL A 5 7.99 -3.49 -5.57
C VAL A 5 7.42 -3.61 -4.16
N TYR A 6 7.80 -2.68 -3.29
CA TYR A 6 7.24 -2.55 -1.96
C TYR A 6 6.06 -1.56 -1.97
N ILE A 7 4.92 -1.99 -1.42
CA ILE A 7 3.69 -1.22 -1.35
C ILE A 7 3.57 -0.57 0.02
N GLU A 8 3.70 0.75 0.03
CA GLU A 8 3.54 1.62 1.21
C GLU A 8 2.07 1.96 1.50
N THR A 9 1.80 2.40 2.73
CA THR A 9 0.45 2.78 3.21
C THR A 9 -0.23 3.81 2.31
N SER A 10 0.52 4.77 1.77
CA SER A 10 -0.01 5.83 0.90
C SER A 10 -0.64 5.29 -0.39
N ILE A 11 -0.06 4.23 -0.97
CA ILE A 11 -0.59 3.57 -2.18
C ILE A 11 -1.98 3.00 -1.88
N LEU A 12 -2.12 2.27 -0.77
CA LEU A 12 -3.41 1.72 -0.33
C LEU A 12 -4.43 2.83 -0.02
N GLY A 13 -3.96 3.93 0.56
CA GLY A 13 -4.73 5.15 0.76
C GLY A 13 -5.31 5.69 -0.55
N TYR A 14 -4.48 5.87 -1.58
CA TYR A 14 -4.91 6.39 -2.88
C TYR A 14 -5.83 5.43 -3.65
N LEU A 15 -5.62 4.12 -3.57
CA LEU A 15 -6.50 3.13 -4.21
C LEU A 15 -7.94 3.22 -3.70
N THR A 16 -8.09 3.42 -2.39
CA THR A 16 -9.39 3.49 -1.70
C THR A 16 -9.91 4.93 -1.52
N ALA A 17 -9.16 5.93 -1.97
CA ALA A 17 -9.53 7.32 -1.82
C ALA A 17 -10.78 7.67 -2.66
N ARG A 18 -11.62 8.52 -2.08
CA ARG A 18 -12.72 9.16 -2.83
C ARG A 18 -12.14 10.21 -3.78
N PRO A 19 -12.83 10.55 -4.88
CA PRO A 19 -12.45 11.67 -5.72
C PRO A 19 -12.21 12.93 -4.88
N SER A 20 -11.09 13.60 -5.12
CA SER A 20 -10.71 14.83 -4.43
C SER A 20 -10.83 16.03 -5.37
N ARG A 21 -11.16 17.20 -4.81
CA ARG A 21 -11.10 18.48 -5.53
C ARG A 21 -9.71 19.10 -5.52
N ASP A 22 -8.84 18.62 -4.63
CA ASP A 22 -7.44 18.98 -4.63
C ASP A 22 -6.76 18.30 -5.83
N ILE A 23 -6.18 19.11 -6.72
CA ILE A 23 -5.59 18.67 -7.98
C ILE A 23 -4.41 17.72 -7.74
N VAL A 24 -3.58 17.99 -6.71
CA VAL A 24 -2.41 17.15 -6.40
C VAL A 24 -2.87 15.80 -5.89
N VAL A 25 -3.84 15.77 -4.97
CA VAL A 25 -4.42 14.52 -4.47
C VAL A 25 -5.10 13.75 -5.59
N SER A 26 -5.87 14.42 -6.45
CA SER A 26 -6.54 13.79 -7.58
C SER A 26 -5.56 13.17 -8.56
N ALA A 27 -4.43 13.84 -8.84
CA ALA A 27 -3.38 13.31 -9.72
C ALA A 27 -2.73 12.05 -9.10
N ASN A 28 -2.40 12.08 -7.80
CA ASN A 28 -1.82 10.92 -7.13
C ASN A 28 -2.78 9.72 -7.10
N ILE A 29 -4.08 9.95 -6.88
CA ILE A 29 -5.12 8.90 -6.98
C ILE A 29 -5.12 8.29 -8.37
N GLN A 30 -5.14 9.13 -9.41
CA GLN A 30 -5.21 8.66 -10.80
C GLN A 30 -3.96 7.85 -11.19
N ILE A 31 -2.77 8.37 -10.91
CA ILE A 31 -1.50 7.70 -11.22
C ILE A 31 -1.40 6.37 -10.47
N THR A 32 -1.78 6.35 -9.18
CA THR A 32 -1.75 5.13 -8.37
C THR A 32 -2.69 4.06 -8.93
N ARG A 33 -3.92 4.43 -9.30
CA ARG A 33 -4.89 3.51 -9.89
C ARG A 33 -4.44 3.00 -11.25
N GLU A 34 -3.96 3.89 -12.12
CA GLU A 34 -3.47 3.51 -13.43
C GLU A 34 -2.32 2.50 -13.34
N TRP A 35 -1.32 2.77 -12.48
CA TRP A 35 -0.23 1.82 -12.25
C TRP A 35 -0.73 0.49 -11.67
N TRP A 36 -1.65 0.55 -10.70
CA TRP A 36 -2.21 -0.64 -10.08
C TRP A 36 -2.95 -1.53 -11.08
N ASP A 37 -3.72 -0.94 -11.98
CA ASP A 37 -4.53 -1.69 -12.93
C ASP A 37 -3.71 -2.19 -14.13
N THR A 38 -2.68 -1.45 -14.54
CA THR A 38 -1.98 -1.72 -15.81
C THR A 38 -0.59 -2.31 -15.67
N ARG A 39 0.08 -2.15 -14.52
CA ARG A 39 1.50 -2.51 -14.35
C ARG A 39 1.77 -3.46 -13.19
N ARG A 40 0.93 -3.49 -12.16
CA ARG A 40 1.24 -4.24 -10.93
C ARG A 40 1.53 -5.74 -11.17
N SER A 41 0.92 -6.32 -12.21
CA SER A 41 1.10 -7.73 -12.59
C SER A 41 2.51 -8.05 -13.09
N ASP A 42 3.27 -7.03 -13.50
CA ASP A 42 4.62 -7.19 -14.03
C ASP A 42 5.66 -7.29 -12.88
N PHE A 43 5.23 -7.10 -11.63
CA PHE A 43 6.07 -7.07 -10.45
C PHE A 43 5.64 -8.09 -9.41
N GLN A 44 6.61 -8.53 -8.60
CA GLN A 44 6.32 -9.18 -7.33
C GLN A 44 6.09 -8.12 -6.26
N LEU A 45 4.88 -8.10 -5.69
CA LEU A 45 4.47 -7.08 -4.74
C LEU A 45 4.66 -7.57 -3.31
N TYR A 46 5.32 -6.74 -2.51
CA TYR A 46 5.56 -6.96 -1.10
C TYR A 46 5.00 -5.80 -0.27
N SER A 47 4.74 -6.04 1.02
CA SER A 47 4.47 -5.00 2.01
C SER A 47 4.99 -5.46 3.38
N SER A 48 4.61 -4.82 4.48
CA SER A 48 5.06 -5.18 5.83
C SER A 48 3.96 -5.12 6.87
N GLN A 49 4.25 -5.67 8.05
CA GLN A 49 3.38 -5.59 9.22
C GLN A 49 3.17 -4.14 9.71
N ALA A 50 4.13 -3.25 9.49
CA ALA A 50 3.98 -1.83 9.81
C ALA A 50 2.89 -1.19 8.94
N VAL A 51 2.92 -1.46 7.62
CA VAL A 51 1.90 -0.98 6.68
C VAL A 51 0.53 -1.56 7.02
N VAL A 52 0.43 -2.84 7.42
CA VAL A 52 -0.83 -3.43 7.91
C VAL A 52 -1.39 -2.64 9.11
N LYS A 53 -0.54 -2.34 10.10
CA LYS A 53 -0.92 -1.61 11.31
C LYS A 53 -1.37 -0.18 11.02
N GLU A 54 -0.73 0.52 10.10
CA GLU A 54 -1.17 1.85 9.66
C GLU A 54 -2.48 1.77 8.87
N THR A 55 -2.58 0.78 7.99
CA THR A 55 -3.73 0.58 7.11
C THR A 55 -5.02 0.27 7.89
N SER A 56 -4.91 -0.41 9.03
CA SER A 56 -6.05 -0.73 9.90
C SER A 56 -6.62 0.47 10.67
N GLN A 57 -5.94 1.62 10.68
CA GLN A 57 -6.37 2.80 11.43
C GLN A 57 -7.31 3.72 10.64
N GLY A 58 -7.99 4.62 11.36
CA GLY A 58 -8.91 5.61 10.78
C GLY A 58 -10.33 5.08 10.57
N ASP A 59 -11.00 5.55 9.51
CA ASP A 59 -12.37 5.15 9.17
C ASP A 59 -12.46 3.64 8.91
N ALA A 60 -13.30 2.94 9.68
CA ALA A 60 -13.39 1.48 9.65
C ALA A 60 -13.81 0.92 8.29
N ALA A 61 -14.68 1.61 7.55
CA ALA A 61 -15.14 1.14 6.24
C ALA A 61 -14.02 1.26 5.20
N ILE A 62 -13.26 2.36 5.22
CA ILE A 62 -12.11 2.53 4.31
C ILE A 62 -10.96 1.61 4.71
N ALA A 63 -10.69 1.45 6.01
CA ALA A 63 -9.69 0.53 6.52
C ALA A 63 -9.96 -0.91 6.07
N SER A 64 -11.21 -1.36 6.12
CA SER A 64 -11.60 -2.68 5.62
C SER A 64 -11.29 -2.86 4.13
N GLN A 65 -11.52 -1.84 3.30
CA GLN A 65 -11.21 -1.90 1.87
C GLN A 65 -9.70 -1.99 1.63
N ARG A 66 -8.90 -1.20 2.34
CA ARG A 66 -7.43 -1.26 2.21
C ARG A 66 -6.86 -2.59 2.70
N LEU A 67 -7.40 -3.14 3.79
CA LEU A 67 -7.01 -4.44 4.33
C LEU A 67 -7.34 -5.58 3.36
N GLU A 68 -8.37 -5.46 2.53
CA GLU A 68 -8.67 -6.45 1.50
C GLU A 68 -7.63 -6.43 0.37
N ILE A 69 -7.12 -5.25 0.02
CA ILE A 69 -6.05 -5.10 -0.97
C ILE A 69 -4.74 -5.73 -0.43
N ILE A 70 -4.32 -5.34 0.79
CA ILE A 70 -3.04 -5.79 1.35
C ILE A 70 -3.00 -7.29 1.66
N ARG A 71 -4.16 -7.92 1.92
CA ARG A 71 -4.27 -9.37 2.17
C ARG A 71 -3.70 -10.22 1.03
N ASN A 72 -3.70 -9.69 -0.19
CA ASN A 72 -3.19 -10.38 -1.37
C ASN A 72 -1.70 -10.17 -1.63
N LEU A 73 -1.01 -9.40 -0.77
CA LEU A 73 0.41 -9.09 -0.91
C LEU A 73 1.26 -9.95 0.02
N ALA A 74 2.48 -10.29 -0.41
CA ALA A 74 3.44 -10.96 0.46
C ALA A 74 3.96 -9.98 1.51
N LEU A 75 3.88 -10.34 2.80
CA LEU A 75 4.41 -9.53 3.88
C LEU A 75 5.86 -9.92 4.17
N LEU A 76 6.74 -8.94 4.21
CA LEU A 76 8.12 -9.10 4.63
C LEU A 76 8.19 -9.23 6.15
N ASP A 77 8.91 -10.25 6.60
CA ASP A 77 9.18 -10.49 8.01
C ASP A 77 10.19 -9.49 8.56
N LEU A 78 10.03 -9.15 9.84
CA LEU A 78 11.03 -8.39 10.57
C LEU A 78 12.21 -9.31 10.88
N ASN A 79 13.42 -8.89 10.51
CA ASN A 79 14.65 -9.56 10.90
C ASN A 79 15.34 -8.78 12.03
N GLN A 80 16.36 -9.38 12.64
CA GLN A 80 17.09 -8.77 13.75
C GLN A 80 17.61 -7.38 13.40
N SER A 81 18.19 -7.20 12.21
CA SER A 81 18.71 -5.90 11.77
C SER A 81 17.64 -4.81 11.67
N VAL A 82 16.39 -5.16 11.36
CA VAL A 82 15.27 -4.21 11.36
C VAL A 82 14.83 -3.88 12.79
N LEU A 83 14.83 -4.87 13.69
CA LEU A 83 14.48 -4.66 15.10
C LEU A 83 15.52 -3.78 15.80
N ASP A 84 16.81 -3.98 15.50
CA ASP A 84 17.92 -3.20 16.06
C ASP A 84 17.85 -1.70 15.67
N LEU A 85 17.16 -1.35 14.57
CA LEU A 85 16.95 0.05 14.18
C LEU A 85 15.89 0.78 15.02
N ALA A 86 15.08 0.06 15.79
CA ALA A 86 14.01 0.62 16.60
C ALA A 86 14.43 0.90 18.06
N GLU A 87 15.63 0.47 18.47
CA GLU A 87 16.28 0.82 19.75
C GLU A 87 17.12 2.10 19.63
#